data_AF-A0AAV9IMW0-F1
#
_entry.id   AF-A0AAV9IMW0-F1
#
_cell.length_a   1.000
_cell.length_b   1.000
_cell.length_c   1.000
_cell.angle_alpha   90.00
_cell.angle_beta   90.00
_cell.angle_gamma   90.00
#
_symmetry.space_group_name_H-M   'P 1'
#
loop_
_entity.id
_entity.type
_entity.pdbx_description
1 polymer ?
#
loop_
_entity_poly.entity_id
_entity_poly.type
_entity_poly.pdbx_seq_one_letter_code
_entity_poly.pdbx_strand_id
1 'polypeptide(L)'
;MSPTKPLSSSSLWLPRVVFGSLSLVTFGLGTWQVKRYWWKRNLLEEREAKLRAPKITLPSRVVKENEHRVAQASGTFQHDKECLIGPRPAPSYIPMHMLHWGGSVGYHVVTPFLRQNGEEPILVNRGWIPQRLASHRTRAKDDFYGNVTIEGIVSSGEIPSRYTPDNEPESGSWLWLDAIAISDSLGFKQPAYVLNLLSPVPPSGWPWPHRLESFKDFTIMPSTHLLYVGTWYGLSITFAVLTWIKFGPQSVRARFS
;
A
#
# COMPACT_ATOMS: atom_id res chain seq x y z
N MET A 1 10.26 -6.47 -64.89
CA MET A 1 9.68 -6.65 -63.53
C MET A 1 9.57 -8.15 -63.28
N SER A 2 10.45 -8.70 -62.45
CA SER A 2 10.44 -10.14 -62.14
C SER A 2 9.26 -10.48 -61.22
N PRO A 3 8.50 -11.56 -61.48
CA PRO A 3 7.40 -11.96 -60.61
C PRO A 3 7.96 -12.45 -59.28
N THR A 4 7.52 -11.85 -58.17
CA THR A 4 7.85 -12.30 -56.81
C THR A 4 7.34 -13.72 -56.62
N LYS A 5 8.24 -14.68 -56.38
CA LYS A 5 7.87 -16.08 -56.08
C LYS A 5 6.92 -16.11 -54.88
N PRO A 6 5.78 -16.84 -54.95
CA PRO A 6 4.91 -17.01 -53.80
C PRO A 6 5.68 -17.76 -52.70
N LEU A 7 5.64 -17.24 -51.47
CA LEU A 7 6.23 -17.88 -50.30
C LEU A 7 5.74 -19.33 -50.19
N SER A 8 6.65 -20.29 -50.05
CA SER A 8 6.27 -21.71 -49.96
C SER A 8 5.42 -21.96 -48.70
N SER A 9 4.50 -22.93 -48.79
CA SER A 9 3.64 -23.41 -47.69
C SER A 9 4.41 -23.68 -46.38
N SER A 10 5.67 -24.10 -46.49
CA SER A 10 6.60 -24.35 -45.39
C SER A 10 7.15 -23.09 -44.70
N SER A 11 6.85 -21.87 -45.17
CA SER A 11 7.28 -20.62 -44.51
C SER A 11 6.20 -19.98 -43.63
N LEU A 12 4.94 -20.44 -43.73
CA LEU A 12 3.79 -19.84 -43.01
C LEU A 12 3.46 -20.53 -41.69
N TRP A 13 4.07 -21.67 -41.36
CA TRP A 13 3.82 -22.38 -40.10
C TRP A 13 4.42 -21.65 -38.89
N LEU A 14 5.60 -21.03 -39.04
CA LEU A 14 6.24 -20.32 -37.95
C LEU A 14 5.42 -19.11 -37.49
N PRO A 15 4.95 -18.21 -38.39
CA PRO A 15 4.00 -17.17 -38.00
C PRO A 15 2.71 -17.70 -37.36
N ARG A 16 2.14 -18.80 -37.86
CA ARG A 16 0.94 -19.44 -37.27
C ARG A 16 1.15 -19.82 -35.82
N VAL A 17 2.26 -20.50 -35.53
CA VAL A 17 2.62 -20.93 -34.18
C VAL A 17 2.85 -19.71 -33.30
N VAL A 18 3.56 -18.69 -33.79
CA VAL A 18 3.82 -17.46 -33.04
C VAL A 18 2.51 -16.75 -32.68
N PHE A 19 1.65 -16.42 -33.65
CA PHE A 19 0.40 -15.71 -33.38
C PHE A 19 -0.59 -16.55 -32.56
N GLY A 20 -0.66 -17.86 -32.80
CA GLY A 20 -1.43 -18.79 -31.97
C GLY A 20 -0.94 -18.82 -30.51
N SER A 21 0.38 -18.91 -30.31
CA SER A 21 0.98 -18.89 -28.97
C SER A 21 0.74 -17.57 -28.25
N LEU A 22 0.85 -16.43 -28.94
CA LEU A 22 0.55 -15.12 -28.40
C LEU A 22 -0.93 -15.01 -27.97
N SER A 23 -1.85 -15.56 -28.76
CA SER A 23 -3.27 -15.61 -28.38
C SER A 23 -3.49 -16.42 -27.09
N LEU A 24 -2.84 -17.58 -26.95
CA LEU A 24 -2.92 -18.42 -25.74
C LEU A 24 -2.29 -17.75 -24.52
N VAL A 25 -1.10 -17.14 -24.67
CA VAL A 25 -0.41 -16.45 -23.58
C VAL A 25 -1.24 -15.27 -23.08
N THR A 26 -1.74 -14.44 -24.00
CA THR A 26 -2.57 -13.28 -23.63
C THR A 26 -3.91 -13.70 -23.00
N PHE A 27 -4.51 -14.81 -23.44
CA PHE A 27 -5.66 -15.41 -22.76
C PHE A 27 -5.33 -15.85 -21.32
N GLY A 28 -4.18 -16.51 -21.14
CA GLY A 28 -3.68 -16.90 -19.83
C GLY A 28 -3.45 -15.70 -18.90
N LEU A 29 -2.86 -14.62 -19.43
CA LEU A 29 -2.68 -13.36 -18.71
C LEU A 29 -4.03 -12.71 -18.34
N GLY A 30 -5.01 -12.71 -19.25
CA GLY A 30 -6.36 -12.24 -18.96
C GLY A 30 -7.01 -13.02 -17.82
N THR A 31 -6.91 -14.35 -17.86
CA THR A 31 -7.41 -15.23 -16.79
C THR A 31 -6.72 -14.96 -15.45
N TRP A 32 -5.40 -14.77 -15.47
CA TRP A 32 -4.64 -14.42 -14.28
C TRP A 32 -5.08 -13.06 -13.70
N GLN A 33 -5.33 -12.06 -14.55
CA GLN A 33 -5.83 -10.76 -14.10
C GLN A 33 -7.22 -10.84 -13.47
N VAL A 34 -8.12 -11.70 -13.99
CA VAL A 34 -9.43 -11.96 -13.35
C VAL A 34 -9.24 -12.56 -11.95
N LYS A 35 -8.35 -13.55 -11.80
CA LYS A 35 -8.03 -14.12 -10.47
C LYS A 35 -7.46 -13.05 -9.53
N ARG A 36 -6.58 -12.19 -10.05
CA ARG A 36 -5.95 -11.11 -9.28
C ARG A 36 -6.96 -10.06 -8.84
N TYR A 37 -7.92 -9.72 -9.71
CA TYR A 37 -9.05 -8.85 -9.42
C TYR A 37 -9.82 -9.36 -8.21
N TRP A 38 -10.31 -10.61 -8.25
CA TRP A 38 -11.11 -11.18 -7.17
C TRP A 38 -10.33 -11.29 -5.86
N TRP A 39 -9.07 -11.72 -5.93
CA TRP A 39 -8.21 -11.76 -4.76
C TRP A 39 -8.05 -10.38 -4.11
N LYS A 40 -7.73 -9.34 -4.89
CA LYS A 40 -7.61 -7.97 -4.39
C LYS A 40 -8.94 -7.43 -3.86
N ARG A 41 -10.04 -7.74 -4.53
CA ARG A 41 -11.38 -7.31 -4.14
C ARG A 41 -11.77 -7.89 -2.79
N ASN A 42 -11.55 -9.19 -2.57
CA ASN A 42 -11.87 -9.84 -1.30
C ASN A 42 -11.02 -9.28 -0.15
N LEU A 43 -9.72 -9.00 -0.38
CA LEU A 43 -8.86 -8.35 0.61
C LEU A 43 -9.36 -6.95 0.99
N LEU A 44 -9.81 -6.18 0.00
CA LEU A 44 -10.38 -4.86 0.23
C LEU A 44 -11.69 -4.95 1.05
N GLU A 45 -12.57 -5.88 0.70
CA GLU A 45 -13.84 -6.09 1.41
C GLU A 45 -13.62 -6.54 2.86
N GLU A 46 -12.69 -7.46 3.11
CA GLU A 46 -12.32 -7.88 4.47
C GLU A 46 -11.79 -6.70 5.29
N ARG A 47 -10.89 -5.91 4.70
CA ARG A 47 -10.32 -4.72 5.35
C ARG A 47 -11.40 -3.67 5.63
N GLU A 48 -12.28 -3.39 4.68
CA GLU A 48 -13.39 -2.46 4.86
C GLU A 48 -14.37 -2.92 5.95
N ALA A 49 -14.63 -4.23 6.04
CA ALA A 49 -15.45 -4.78 7.11
C ALA A 49 -14.80 -4.56 8.48
N LYS A 50 -13.49 -4.79 8.60
CA LYS A 50 -12.73 -4.55 9.84
C LYS A 50 -12.67 -3.06 10.24
N LEU A 51 -12.54 -2.17 9.26
CA LEU A 51 -12.52 -0.72 9.49
C LEU A 51 -13.90 -0.16 9.89
N ARG A 52 -14.99 -0.76 9.38
CA ARG A 52 -16.38 -0.38 9.72
C ARG A 52 -16.93 -1.07 10.96
N ALA A 53 -16.29 -2.12 11.43
CA ALA A 53 -16.70 -2.82 12.64
C ALA A 53 -16.64 -1.89 13.86
N PRO A 54 -17.45 -2.14 14.91
CA PRO A 54 -17.37 -1.39 16.15
C PRO A 54 -15.93 -1.29 16.66
N LYS A 55 -15.58 -0.09 17.13
CA LYS A 55 -14.27 0.20 17.72
C LYS A 55 -14.05 -0.74 18.91
N ILE A 56 -12.87 -1.31 18.99
CA ILE A 56 -12.47 -2.14 20.13
C ILE A 56 -11.68 -1.32 21.13
N THR A 57 -11.76 -1.65 22.42
CA THR A 57 -10.71 -1.25 23.35
C THR A 57 -9.44 -1.99 22.95
N LEU A 58 -8.30 -1.30 22.91
CA LEU A 58 -7.02 -1.91 22.60
C LEU A 58 -6.78 -3.08 23.58
N PRO A 59 -6.63 -4.32 23.11
CA PRO A 59 -6.42 -5.47 23.99
C PRO A 59 -5.03 -5.42 24.63
N SER A 60 -4.84 -6.15 25.74
CA SER A 60 -3.53 -6.29 26.40
C SER A 60 -2.47 -6.89 25.50
N ARG A 61 -2.89 -7.85 24.67
CA ARG A 61 -2.06 -8.42 23.63
C ARG A 61 -2.73 -8.18 22.29
N VAL A 62 -2.06 -7.40 21.44
CA VAL A 62 -2.48 -7.21 20.05
C VAL A 62 -2.07 -8.43 19.25
N VAL A 63 -3.01 -8.99 18.48
CA VAL A 63 -2.82 -10.15 17.63
C VAL A 63 -3.22 -9.83 16.19
N LYS A 64 -2.94 -10.74 15.26
CA LYS A 64 -3.17 -10.54 13.82
C LYS A 64 -4.64 -10.25 13.50
N GLU A 65 -5.58 -10.81 14.27
CA GLU A 65 -7.01 -10.59 14.13
C GLU A 65 -7.42 -9.13 14.39
N ASN A 66 -6.61 -8.39 15.16
CA ASN A 66 -6.81 -6.97 15.39
C ASN A 66 -6.32 -6.11 14.22
N GLU A 67 -5.50 -6.63 13.31
CA GLU A 67 -4.95 -5.86 12.20
C GLU A 67 -6.07 -5.27 11.33
N HIS A 68 -5.98 -3.98 11.04
CA HIS A 68 -7.01 -3.15 10.39
C HIS A 68 -8.30 -2.91 11.19
N ARG A 69 -8.36 -3.28 12.49
CA ARG A 69 -9.44 -2.83 13.38
C ARG A 69 -9.14 -1.42 13.89
N VAL A 70 -10.19 -0.63 14.07
CA VAL A 70 -10.12 0.62 14.82
C VAL A 70 -10.12 0.28 16.31
N ALA A 71 -9.07 0.68 17.01
CA ALA A 71 -8.89 0.48 18.44
C ALA A 71 -8.81 1.83 19.18
N GLN A 72 -9.30 1.84 20.42
CA GLN A 72 -9.22 2.98 21.33
C GLN A 72 -8.33 2.64 22.53
N ALA A 73 -7.50 3.59 22.95
CA ALA A 73 -6.68 3.47 24.15
C ALA A 73 -6.62 4.83 24.88
N SER A 74 -6.51 4.79 26.20
CA SER A 74 -6.28 5.98 27.04
C SER A 74 -4.94 5.86 27.74
N GLY A 75 -4.23 6.98 27.92
CA GLY A 75 -2.84 6.97 28.35
C GLY A 75 -2.08 8.24 28.02
N THR A 76 -0.75 8.16 28.04
CA THR A 76 0.13 9.32 27.88
C THR A 76 1.23 9.01 26.88
N PHE A 77 1.52 9.96 26.00
CA PHE A 77 2.63 9.89 25.05
C PHE A 77 3.98 10.16 25.74
N GLN A 78 4.98 9.33 25.44
CA GLN A 78 6.37 9.58 25.81
C GLN A 78 7.07 10.37 24.70
N HIS A 79 6.79 11.67 24.63
CA HIS A 79 7.31 12.54 23.56
C HIS A 79 8.85 12.63 23.54
N ASP A 80 9.50 12.39 24.67
CA ASP A 80 10.96 12.28 24.81
C ASP A 80 11.57 11.07 24.07
N LYS A 81 10.74 10.06 23.79
CA LYS A 81 11.12 8.82 23.09
C LYS A 81 10.57 8.73 21.67
N GLU A 82 10.18 9.86 21.09
CA GLU A 82 9.69 9.89 19.73
C GLU A 82 10.80 9.56 18.72
N CYS A 83 10.44 8.80 17.68
CA CYS A 83 11.27 8.59 16.50
C CYS A 83 10.57 9.08 15.22
N LEU A 84 11.39 9.45 14.23
CA LEU A 84 10.93 9.86 12.92
C LEU A 84 11.21 8.76 11.90
N ILE A 85 10.20 8.40 11.11
CA ILE A 85 10.32 7.43 10.03
C ILE A 85 10.30 8.16 8.69
N GLY A 86 11.37 8.09 7.91
CA GLY A 86 11.41 8.70 6.59
C GLY A 86 12.74 8.57 5.86
N PRO A 87 12.84 9.18 4.66
CA PRO A 87 11.91 10.15 4.10
C PRO A 87 10.55 9.57 3.67
N ARG A 88 9.47 10.35 3.80
CA ARG A 88 8.10 9.98 3.41
C ARG A 88 7.46 11.01 2.49
N PRO A 89 6.84 10.60 1.37
CA PRO A 89 6.05 11.52 0.57
C PRO A 89 4.86 12.04 1.38
N ALA A 90 4.46 13.27 1.12
CA ALA A 90 3.24 13.82 1.68
C ALA A 90 2.04 12.96 1.24
N PRO A 91 1.16 12.55 2.18
CA PRO A 91 -0.08 11.88 1.81
C PRO A 91 -0.91 12.73 0.84
N SER A 92 -1.46 12.09 -0.19
CA SER A 92 -2.26 12.73 -1.27
C SER A 92 -3.45 13.54 -0.76
N TYR A 93 -3.86 13.24 0.45
CA TYR A 93 -5.05 13.72 1.10
C TYR A 93 -4.77 15.01 1.92
N ILE A 94 -3.50 15.41 2.05
CA ILE A 94 -3.08 16.69 2.61
C ILE A 94 -3.29 17.79 1.56
N PRO A 95 -3.99 18.90 1.87
CA PRO A 95 -4.22 19.98 0.92
C PRO A 95 -2.91 20.58 0.37
N MET A 96 -2.88 20.84 -0.94
CA MET A 96 -1.69 21.37 -1.63
C MET A 96 -1.15 22.66 -1.00
N HIS A 97 -2.03 23.54 -0.50
CA HIS A 97 -1.63 24.79 0.16
C HIS A 97 -0.80 24.55 1.45
N MET A 98 -0.94 23.40 2.10
CA MET A 98 -0.13 23.01 3.27
C MET A 98 1.29 22.55 2.85
N LEU A 99 1.45 22.08 1.60
CA LEU A 99 2.69 21.54 1.05
C LEU A 99 3.60 22.60 0.44
N HIS A 100 3.04 23.71 -0.07
CA HIS A 100 3.80 24.84 -0.60
C HIS A 100 4.80 25.45 0.40
N TRP A 101 4.59 25.22 1.69
CA TRP A 101 5.40 25.81 2.78
C TRP A 101 6.53 24.91 3.29
N GLY A 102 6.75 23.70 2.75
CA GLY A 102 7.95 22.93 3.12
C GLY A 102 8.06 21.51 2.59
N GLY A 103 7.85 21.38 1.28
CA GLY A 103 8.24 20.22 0.51
C GLY A 103 7.21 19.09 0.51
N SER A 104 7.30 18.24 -0.51
CA SER A 104 6.53 17.01 -0.66
C SER A 104 7.12 15.84 0.11
N VAL A 105 8.21 16.06 0.87
CA VAL A 105 8.94 15.05 1.64
C VAL A 105 8.92 15.42 3.12
N GLY A 106 8.77 14.42 3.97
CA GLY A 106 8.63 14.57 5.40
C GLY A 106 8.87 13.27 6.14
N TYR A 107 8.28 13.15 7.32
CA TYR A 107 8.45 12.01 8.22
C TYR A 107 7.13 11.56 8.81
N HIS A 108 7.01 10.28 9.11
CA HIS A 108 6.03 9.84 10.08
C HIS A 108 6.57 10.02 11.49
N VAL A 109 5.70 10.50 12.38
CA VAL A 109 6.02 10.71 13.78
C VAL A 109 5.52 9.52 14.58
N VAL A 110 6.43 8.77 15.20
CA VAL A 110 6.10 7.57 15.98
C VAL A 110 6.50 7.79 17.43
N THR A 111 5.51 7.77 18.32
CA THR A 111 5.70 8.04 19.74
C THR A 111 5.16 6.87 20.56
N PRO A 112 5.93 6.37 21.55
CA PRO A 112 5.41 5.39 22.49
C PRO A 112 4.25 5.96 23.31
N PHE A 113 3.24 5.14 23.53
CA PHE A 113 2.06 5.50 24.30
C PHE A 113 1.92 4.58 25.51
N LEU A 114 2.16 5.14 26.70
CA LEU A 114 1.96 4.45 27.96
C LEU A 114 0.47 4.34 28.23
N ARG A 115 -0.01 3.12 28.36
CA ARG A 115 -1.43 2.87 28.55
C ARG A 115 -1.83 3.10 30.00
N GLN A 116 -2.95 3.77 30.23
CA GLN A 116 -3.46 4.05 31.57
C GLN A 116 -3.81 2.77 32.35
N ASN A 117 -4.17 1.70 31.66
CA ASN A 117 -4.51 0.41 32.27
C ASN A 117 -3.29 -0.39 32.77
N GLY A 118 -2.07 0.17 32.68
CA GLY A 118 -0.85 -0.45 33.20
C GLY A 118 -0.29 -1.57 32.31
N GLU A 119 -0.86 -1.78 31.13
CA GLU A 119 -0.36 -2.73 30.15
C GLU A 119 0.83 -2.15 29.37
N GLU A 120 1.54 -3.03 28.66
CA GLU A 120 2.74 -2.67 27.91
C GLU A 120 2.48 -1.51 26.92
N PRO A 121 3.46 -0.60 26.74
CA PRO A 121 3.33 0.52 25.82
C PRO A 121 3.06 0.05 24.38
N ILE A 122 2.31 0.85 23.63
CA ILE A 122 2.13 0.64 22.19
C ILE A 122 2.79 1.78 21.41
N LEU A 123 3.40 1.45 20.27
CA LEU A 123 3.87 2.47 19.34
C LEU A 123 2.68 3.11 18.63
N VAL A 124 2.64 4.43 18.60
CA VAL A 124 1.60 5.18 17.90
C VAL A 124 2.23 5.97 16.77
N ASN A 125 1.87 5.65 15.53
CA ASN A 125 2.17 6.51 14.38
C ASN A 125 1.16 7.67 14.39
N ARG A 126 1.61 8.83 14.87
CA ARG A 126 0.79 10.03 15.09
C ARG A 126 0.40 10.73 13.79
N GLY A 127 1.07 10.42 12.69
CA GLY A 127 0.80 11.10 11.43
C GLY A 127 2.05 11.49 10.67
N TRP A 128 1.85 12.27 9.61
CA TRP A 128 2.93 12.82 8.78
C TRP A 128 3.25 14.28 9.17
N ILE A 129 4.52 14.65 9.08
CA ILE A 129 4.99 16.03 9.20
C ILE A 129 5.91 16.37 8.01
N PRO A 130 5.93 17.63 7.54
CA PRO A 130 6.93 18.09 6.58
C PRO A 130 8.32 18.13 7.23
N GLN A 131 9.37 18.01 6.40
CA GLN A 131 10.78 17.96 6.87
C GLN A 131 11.16 19.14 7.79
N ARG A 132 10.63 20.34 7.55
CA ARG A 132 10.88 21.53 8.38
C ARG A 132 10.45 21.39 9.85
N LEU A 133 9.53 20.47 10.14
CA LEU A 133 9.01 20.19 11.49
C LEU A 133 9.68 18.97 12.14
N ALA A 134 10.72 18.40 11.52
CA ALA A 134 11.42 17.23 12.07
C ALA A 134 11.99 17.48 13.47
N SER A 135 12.40 18.71 13.79
CA SER A 135 12.82 19.04 15.15
C SER A 135 11.62 19.05 16.09
N HIS A 136 11.60 18.16 17.10
CA HIS A 136 10.55 18.08 18.11
C HIS A 136 10.23 19.44 18.74
N ARG A 137 11.25 20.26 19.05
CA ARG A 137 11.05 21.61 19.61
C ARG A 137 10.09 22.48 18.80
N THR A 138 10.03 22.29 17.49
CA THR A 138 9.15 23.08 16.60
C THR A 138 7.67 22.71 16.72
N ARG A 139 7.38 21.49 17.17
CA ARG A 139 6.04 20.88 17.25
C ARG A 139 5.61 20.52 18.68
N ALA A 140 6.49 20.64 19.67
CA ALA A 140 6.23 20.30 21.07
C ALA A 140 5.06 21.06 21.69
N LYS A 141 4.74 22.27 21.19
CA LYS A 141 3.57 23.06 21.63
C LYS A 141 2.23 22.42 21.27
N ASP A 142 2.22 21.49 20.31
CA ASP A 142 1.03 20.83 19.76
C ASP A 142 0.93 19.35 20.21
N ASP A 143 1.83 18.95 21.10
CA ASP A 143 1.81 17.63 21.70
C ASP A 143 0.70 17.52 22.74
N PHE A 144 0.05 16.35 22.77
CA PHE A 144 -0.92 16.03 23.81
C PHE A 144 -0.14 15.64 25.08
N TYR A 145 -0.14 16.52 26.08
CA TYR A 145 0.44 16.25 27.39
C TYR A 145 -0.62 15.71 28.36
N GLY A 146 -0.20 14.82 29.25
CA GLY A 146 -1.08 14.17 30.22
C GLY A 146 -1.86 13.02 29.64
N ASN A 147 -3.00 12.70 30.25
CA ASN A 147 -3.84 11.59 29.84
C ASN A 147 -4.75 12.01 28.68
N VAL A 148 -4.69 11.26 27.58
CA VAL A 148 -5.48 11.45 26.37
C VAL A 148 -6.06 10.12 25.91
N THR A 149 -7.29 10.15 25.40
CA THR A 149 -7.89 9.01 24.69
C THR A 149 -7.62 9.14 23.21
N ILE A 150 -6.99 8.12 22.64
CA ILE A 150 -6.64 8.05 21.23
C ILE A 150 -7.46 6.98 20.54
N GLU A 151 -7.75 7.20 19.27
CA GLU A 151 -8.29 6.20 18.36
C GLU A 151 -7.34 6.02 17.20
N GLY A 152 -7.12 4.77 16.79
CA GLY A 152 -6.27 4.48 15.66
C GLY A 152 -6.50 3.11 15.06
N ILE A 153 -5.83 2.87 13.93
CA ILE A 153 -5.91 1.60 13.20
C ILE A 153 -4.68 0.76 13.52
N VAL A 154 -4.94 -0.46 14.01
CA VAL A 154 -3.89 -1.43 14.30
C VAL A 154 -3.24 -1.90 13.00
N SER A 155 -1.91 -1.89 12.94
CA SER A 155 -1.10 -2.40 11.83
C SER A 155 0.10 -3.15 12.37
N SER A 156 0.61 -4.14 11.64
CA SER A 156 1.86 -4.85 11.96
C SER A 156 3.13 -4.02 11.72
N GLY A 157 2.99 -2.79 11.24
CA GLY A 157 4.11 -1.95 10.80
C GLY A 157 4.35 -2.11 9.30
N GLU A 158 5.60 -1.96 8.87
CA GLU A 158 6.00 -2.11 7.48
C GLU A 158 6.87 -3.34 7.28
N ILE A 159 6.71 -3.97 6.11
CA ILE A 159 7.57 -5.09 5.68
C ILE A 159 8.47 -4.54 4.57
N PRO A 160 9.80 -4.47 4.77
CA PRO A 160 10.71 -3.94 3.78
C PRO A 160 10.80 -4.86 2.57
N SER A 161 11.17 -4.29 1.43
CA SER A 161 11.55 -5.07 0.25
C SER A 161 13.04 -5.39 0.30
N ARG A 162 13.50 -6.35 -0.53
CA ARG A 162 14.93 -6.65 -0.72
C ARG A 162 15.80 -5.46 -1.21
N TYR A 163 15.17 -4.35 -1.58
CA TYR A 163 15.84 -3.13 -2.05
C TYR A 163 15.71 -1.97 -1.06
N THR A 164 15.01 -2.19 0.05
CA THR A 164 14.88 -1.21 1.12
C THR A 164 16.14 -1.31 1.99
N PRO A 165 16.89 -0.21 2.20
CA PRO A 165 18.01 -0.22 3.12
C PRO A 165 17.58 -0.55 4.55
N ASP A 166 18.52 -1.07 5.34
CA ASP A 166 18.29 -1.38 6.75
C ASP A 166 18.09 -0.09 7.57
N ASN A 167 17.33 -0.20 8.65
CA ASN A 167 17.24 0.86 9.66
C ASN A 167 18.55 0.91 10.47
N GLU A 168 18.85 2.05 11.06
CA GLU A 168 19.99 2.24 11.96
C GLU A 168 19.49 2.66 13.36
N PRO A 169 19.14 1.69 14.23
CA PRO A 169 18.59 2.00 15.56
C PRO A 169 19.53 2.82 16.43
N GLU A 170 20.85 2.59 16.31
CA GLU A 170 21.88 3.27 17.10
C GLU A 170 21.97 4.78 16.80
N SER A 171 21.72 5.17 15.53
CA SER A 171 21.71 6.57 15.10
C SER A 171 20.32 7.19 15.21
N GLY A 172 19.29 6.41 15.58
CA GLY A 172 17.89 6.83 15.60
C GLY A 172 17.30 7.09 14.20
N SER A 173 17.97 6.58 13.16
CA SER A 173 17.57 6.76 11.76
C SER A 173 16.70 5.59 11.29
N TRP A 174 15.45 5.88 10.98
CA TRP A 174 14.46 4.88 10.56
C TRP A 174 13.94 5.21 9.17
N LEU A 175 14.22 4.35 8.18
CA LEU A 175 13.65 4.45 6.83
C LEU A 175 12.23 3.88 6.77
N TRP A 176 11.99 2.78 7.49
CA TRP A 176 10.72 2.06 7.51
C TRP A 176 10.27 1.73 8.92
N LEU A 177 8.95 1.61 9.08
CA LEU A 177 8.30 1.43 10.38
C LEU A 177 8.46 -0.02 10.85
N ASP A 178 9.62 -0.34 11.41
CA ASP A 178 9.88 -1.60 12.08
C ASP A 178 9.37 -1.54 13.53
N ALA A 179 8.16 -2.06 13.76
CA ALA A 179 7.55 -2.04 15.08
C ALA A 179 8.40 -2.77 16.14
N ILE A 180 9.09 -3.85 15.73
CA ILE A 180 9.88 -4.69 16.63
C ILE A 180 11.18 -3.96 16.97
N ALA A 181 11.96 -3.56 15.96
CA ALA A 181 13.25 -2.92 16.20
C ALA A 181 13.12 -1.56 16.92
N ILE A 182 12.08 -0.76 16.61
CA ILE A 182 11.82 0.48 17.36
C ILE A 182 11.52 0.15 18.82
N SER A 183 10.66 -0.82 19.08
CA SER A 183 10.32 -1.19 20.46
C SER A 183 11.52 -1.71 21.26
N ASP A 184 12.34 -2.54 20.62
CA ASP A 184 13.56 -3.08 21.22
C ASP A 184 14.54 -1.95 21.55
N SER A 185 14.72 -0.97 20.66
CA SER A 185 15.58 0.20 20.89
C SER A 185 15.11 1.08 22.07
N LEU A 186 13.82 1.04 22.40
CA LEU A 186 13.21 1.81 23.47
C LEU A 186 13.08 1.02 24.79
N GLY A 187 13.47 -0.25 24.79
CA GLY A 187 13.45 -1.16 25.94
C GLY A 187 12.06 -1.67 26.31
N PHE A 188 11.10 -1.69 25.37
CA PHE A 188 9.75 -2.21 25.62
C PHE A 188 9.65 -3.69 25.26
N LYS A 189 8.77 -4.43 25.94
CA LYS A 189 8.46 -5.81 25.54
C LYS A 189 7.64 -5.80 24.26
N GLN A 190 8.34 -5.92 23.14
CA GLN A 190 7.88 -6.10 21.75
C GLN A 190 6.36 -6.02 21.50
N PRO A 191 5.77 -4.83 21.37
CA PRO A 191 4.56 -4.69 20.56
C PRO A 191 4.94 -4.97 19.10
N ALA A 192 4.52 -6.10 18.55
CA ALA A 192 4.62 -6.42 17.12
C ALA A 192 3.69 -5.55 16.24
N TYR A 193 3.09 -4.51 16.81
CA TYR A 193 2.03 -3.73 16.19
C TYR A 193 2.14 -2.25 16.54
N VAL A 194 1.68 -1.43 15.60
CA VAL A 194 1.59 0.03 15.72
C VAL A 194 0.13 0.43 15.63
N LEU A 195 -0.25 1.43 16.41
CA LEU A 195 -1.54 2.10 16.29
C LEU A 195 -1.37 3.35 15.42
N ASN A 196 -1.98 3.38 14.24
CA ASN A 196 -1.94 4.55 13.38
C ASN A 196 -3.06 5.52 13.79
N LEU A 197 -2.68 6.68 14.31
CA LEU A 197 -3.58 7.64 14.91
C LEU A 197 -4.61 8.17 13.90
N LEU A 198 -5.88 8.14 14.28
CA LEU A 198 -7.00 8.80 13.60
C LEU A 198 -7.45 10.05 14.38
N SER A 199 -7.46 9.97 15.72
CA SER A 199 -7.88 11.06 16.60
C SER A 199 -7.18 10.94 17.97
N PRO A 200 -6.97 12.06 18.70
CA PRO A 200 -7.35 13.43 18.35
C PRO A 200 -6.40 14.07 17.31
N VAL A 201 -6.90 15.12 16.64
CA VAL A 201 -6.09 15.94 15.72
C VAL A 201 -5.44 17.08 16.50
N PRO A 202 -4.11 17.30 16.37
CA PRO A 202 -3.44 18.40 17.05
C PRO A 202 -4.02 19.77 16.64
N PRO A 203 -4.13 20.75 17.56
CA PRO A 203 -4.69 22.07 17.25
C PRO A 203 -3.99 22.83 16.12
N SER A 204 -2.67 22.65 15.95
CA SER A 204 -1.92 23.23 14.83
C SER A 204 -2.06 22.49 13.50
N GLY A 205 -2.67 21.31 13.52
CA GLY A 205 -2.73 20.39 12.39
C GLY A 205 -1.51 19.46 12.23
N TRP A 206 -0.52 19.49 13.15
CA TRP A 206 0.69 18.67 13.07
C TRP A 206 0.98 17.88 14.36
N PRO A 207 1.43 16.61 14.28
CA PRO A 207 1.47 15.74 13.09
C PRO A 207 0.10 15.55 12.47
N TRP A 208 0.05 15.40 11.14
CA TRP A 208 -1.20 15.21 10.42
C TRP A 208 -1.64 13.74 10.52
N PRO A 209 -2.68 13.41 11.28
CA PRO A 209 -3.04 12.01 11.54
C PRO A 209 -3.53 11.29 10.28
N HIS A 210 -3.63 9.96 10.35
CA HIS A 210 -4.06 9.16 9.22
C HIS A 210 -5.56 9.33 9.00
N ARG A 211 -6.02 9.09 7.76
CA ARG A 211 -7.45 9.03 7.45
C ARG A 211 -7.88 7.58 7.37
N LEU A 212 -9.09 7.27 7.83
CA LEU A 212 -9.63 5.91 7.72
C LEU A 212 -9.60 5.40 6.26
N GLU A 213 -9.89 6.29 5.31
CA GLU A 213 -9.86 5.98 3.88
C GLU A 213 -8.47 5.61 3.35
N SER A 214 -7.38 6.16 3.90
CA SER A 214 -6.03 5.88 3.39
C SER A 214 -5.57 4.44 3.63
N PHE A 215 -6.29 3.67 4.46
CA PHE A 215 -6.00 2.25 4.68
C PHE A 215 -6.69 1.35 3.66
N LYS A 216 -7.64 1.87 2.88
CA LYS A 216 -8.31 1.10 1.81
C LYS A 216 -7.50 1.08 0.51
N ASP A 217 -6.51 1.97 0.40
CA ASP A 217 -5.71 2.10 -0.80
C ASP A 217 -4.71 0.94 -0.93
N PHE A 218 -4.65 0.38 -2.14
CA PHE A 218 -3.62 -0.54 -2.58
C PHE A 218 -2.80 0.10 -3.70
N THR A 219 -1.53 -0.27 -3.83
CA THR A 219 -0.66 0.19 -4.94
C THR A 219 -1.29 -0.02 -6.31
N ILE A 220 -2.00 -1.14 -6.48
CA ILE A 220 -2.80 -1.44 -7.67
C ILE A 220 -4.20 -1.81 -7.19
N MET A 221 -5.17 -1.00 -7.58
CA MET A 221 -6.57 -1.20 -7.19
C MET A 221 -7.21 -2.34 -8.00
N PRO A 222 -8.25 -3.00 -7.45
CA PRO A 222 -9.02 -4.00 -8.19
C PRO A 222 -9.49 -3.49 -9.56
N SER A 223 -10.01 -2.27 -9.64
CA SER A 223 -10.46 -1.67 -10.91
C SER A 223 -9.39 -1.63 -12.00
N THR A 224 -8.12 -1.41 -11.64
CA THR A 224 -6.99 -1.44 -12.58
C THR A 224 -6.79 -2.83 -13.18
N HIS A 225 -6.99 -3.89 -12.39
CA HIS A 225 -6.94 -5.27 -12.90
C HIS A 225 -8.05 -5.54 -13.92
N LEU A 226 -9.24 -4.98 -13.73
CA LEU A 226 -10.34 -5.13 -14.69
C LEU A 226 -10.02 -4.48 -16.04
N LEU A 227 -9.38 -3.31 -16.03
CA LEU A 227 -8.86 -2.69 -17.26
C LEU A 227 -7.88 -3.62 -17.98
N TYR A 228 -6.95 -4.22 -17.25
CA TYR A 228 -6.01 -5.18 -17.82
C TYR A 228 -6.69 -6.44 -18.36
N VAL A 229 -7.75 -6.95 -17.71
CA VAL A 229 -8.55 -8.06 -18.25
C VAL A 229 -9.04 -7.73 -19.66
N GLY A 230 -9.60 -6.52 -19.85
CA GLY A 230 -10.02 -6.04 -21.16
C GLY A 230 -8.89 -5.99 -22.17
N THR A 231 -7.73 -5.44 -21.78
CA THR A 231 -6.54 -5.39 -22.64
C THR A 231 -6.09 -6.79 -23.07
N TRP A 232 -5.94 -7.72 -22.14
CA TRP A 232 -5.38 -9.05 -22.43
C TRP A 232 -6.32 -9.93 -23.24
N TYR A 233 -7.63 -9.91 -22.95
CA TYR A 233 -8.59 -10.63 -23.79
C TYR A 233 -8.79 -9.97 -25.15
N GLY A 234 -8.74 -8.63 -25.24
CA GLY A 234 -8.76 -7.92 -26.52
C GLY A 234 -7.58 -8.33 -27.42
N LEU A 235 -6.36 -8.41 -26.86
CA LEU A 235 -5.17 -8.91 -27.57
C LEU A 235 -5.31 -10.38 -27.96
N SER A 236 -5.82 -11.23 -27.06
CA SER A 236 -6.06 -12.65 -27.34
C SER A 236 -6.98 -12.85 -28.53
N ILE A 237 -8.11 -12.14 -28.56
CA ILE A 237 -9.07 -12.16 -29.66
C ILE A 237 -8.44 -11.63 -30.94
N THR A 238 -7.72 -10.51 -30.87
CA THR A 238 -7.03 -9.92 -32.03
C THR A 238 -6.07 -10.92 -32.66
N PHE A 239 -5.21 -11.56 -31.86
CA PHE A 239 -4.27 -12.56 -32.36
C PHE A 239 -4.98 -13.81 -32.89
N ALA A 240 -6.08 -14.26 -32.27
CA ALA A 240 -6.88 -15.38 -32.76
C ALA A 240 -7.51 -15.05 -34.13
N VAL A 241 -8.11 -13.87 -34.28
CA VAL A 241 -8.72 -13.40 -35.52
C VAL A 241 -7.69 -13.22 -36.62
N LEU A 242 -6.55 -12.59 -36.33
CA LEU A 242 -5.45 -12.46 -37.30
C LEU A 242 -4.93 -13.82 -37.74
N THR A 243 -4.78 -14.75 -36.79
CA THR A 243 -4.37 -16.13 -37.10
C THR A 243 -5.39 -16.78 -38.03
N TRP A 244 -6.68 -16.65 -37.73
CA TRP A 244 -7.77 -17.21 -38.54
C TRP A 244 -7.81 -16.60 -39.96
N ILE A 245 -7.74 -15.28 -40.09
CA ILE A 245 -7.82 -14.60 -41.39
C ILE A 245 -6.60 -14.91 -42.25
N LYS A 246 -5.39 -14.79 -41.70
CA LYS A 246 -4.14 -14.94 -42.48
C LYS A 246 -3.78 -16.40 -42.74
N PHE A 247 -4.19 -17.31 -41.88
CA PHE A 247 -3.70 -18.68 -41.91
C PHE A 247 -4.78 -19.76 -41.92
N GLY A 248 -6.05 -19.39 -41.76
CA GLY A 248 -7.20 -20.30 -41.81
C GLY A 248 -7.46 -20.89 -43.21
N PRO A 249 -8.62 -21.55 -43.39
CA PRO A 249 -8.99 -22.19 -44.65
C PRO A 249 -8.94 -21.24 -45.85
N GLN A 250 -8.68 -21.76 -47.06
CA GLN A 250 -8.58 -20.95 -48.29
C GLN A 250 -9.86 -20.12 -48.55
N SER A 251 -11.04 -20.67 -48.21
CA SER A 251 -12.33 -19.99 -48.31
C SER A 251 -12.45 -18.74 -47.46
N VAL A 252 -11.75 -18.67 -46.33
CA VAL A 252 -11.69 -17.48 -45.46
C VAL A 252 -10.71 -16.47 -46.04
N ARG A 253 -9.53 -16.93 -46.48
CA ARG A 253 -8.50 -16.06 -47.07
C ARG A 253 -8.98 -15.34 -48.33
N ALA A 254 -9.75 -16.00 -49.19
CA ALA A 254 -10.28 -15.43 -50.43
C ALA A 254 -11.37 -14.36 -50.23
N ARG A 255 -11.96 -14.25 -49.03
CA ARG A 255 -12.98 -13.23 -48.71
C ARG A 255 -12.40 -11.89 -48.26
N PHE A 256 -11.10 -11.85 -47.93
CA PHE A 256 -10.42 -10.68 -47.36
C PHE A 256 -9.17 -10.28 -48.17
N SER A 257 -9.02 -10.82 -49.38
CA SER A 257 -8.01 -10.47 -50.40
C SER A 257 -8.62 -9.54 -51.42
#